data_AF-A0A3M5WGK1-F1
#
_entry.id   AF-A0A3M5WGK1-F1
#
_cell.length_a   1.000
_cell.length_b   1.000
_cell.length_c   1.000
_cell.angle_alpha   90.00
_cell.angle_beta   90.00
_cell.angle_gamma   90.00
#
_symmetry.space_group_name_H-M   'P 1'
#
loop_
_entity.id
_entity.type
_entity.pdbx_description
1 polymer ?
#
loop_
_entity_poly.entity_id
_entity_poly.type
_entity_poly.pdbx_seq_one_letter_code
_entity_poly.pdbx_strand_id
1 'polypeptide(L)'
;MAIHTPYKLGLALDFLKQEADMSFDAFMQVDGVEGESLDDAHKGWVELLSYHYDAVQSISTSASSNGGASAGGVTLGDFKVSKYIDRATPKLFELCCRGSHIKKVTIRVHRAGTEKFKYLDIVLEEVLISTVRETLN
;
A
#
# COMPACT_ATOMS: atom_id res chain seq x y z
N MET A 1 3.03 -30.26 -3.10
CA MET A 1 3.83 -30.86 -2.02
C MET A 1 3.42 -30.13 -0.74
N ALA A 2 2.75 -30.80 0.19
CA ALA A 2 2.26 -30.17 1.41
C ALA A 2 3.20 -30.47 2.57
N ILE A 3 3.65 -29.44 3.28
CA ILE A 3 4.42 -29.57 4.51
C ILE A 3 3.42 -29.41 5.66
N HIS A 4 3.23 -30.46 6.45
CA HIS A 4 2.33 -30.44 7.60
C HIS A 4 3.17 -30.41 8.88
N THR A 5 3.04 -29.36 9.69
CA THR A 5 3.71 -29.25 10.98
C THR A 5 2.68 -29.23 12.12
N PRO A 6 2.85 -30.02 13.19
CA PRO A 6 1.87 -30.14 14.28
C PRO A 6 1.91 -29.00 15.31
N TYR A 7 2.63 -27.91 15.04
CA TYR A 7 2.80 -26.76 15.95
C TYR A 7 2.31 -25.48 15.28
N LYS A 8 1.60 -24.61 16.02
CA LYS A 8 1.33 -23.23 15.60
C LYS A 8 2.65 -22.46 15.55
N LEU A 9 3.34 -22.52 14.41
CA LEU A 9 4.49 -21.68 14.10
C LEU A 9 3.97 -20.34 13.56
N GLY A 10 4.53 -19.21 14.00
CA GLY A 10 4.25 -17.92 13.38
C GLY A 10 4.80 -17.92 11.96
N LEU A 11 3.94 -17.76 10.96
CA LEU A 11 4.32 -17.66 9.55
C LEU A 11 4.45 -16.17 9.19
N ALA A 12 5.69 -15.69 9.04
CA ALA A 12 5.93 -14.42 8.36
C ALA A 12 5.72 -14.64 6.85
N LEU A 13 4.82 -13.87 6.24
CA LEU A 13 4.55 -13.90 4.81
C LEU A 13 5.15 -12.64 4.20
N ASP A 14 6.36 -12.76 3.67
CA ASP A 14 6.91 -11.75 2.77
C ASP A 14 6.31 -12.00 1.38
N PHE A 15 5.36 -11.16 0.98
CA PHE A 15 4.84 -11.16 -0.38
C PHE A 15 5.88 -10.54 -1.31
N LEU A 16 6.83 -11.34 -1.78
CA LEU A 16 7.71 -10.94 -2.88
C LEU A 16 6.92 -11.02 -4.20
N LYS A 17 6.73 -9.88 -4.87
CA LYS A 17 6.37 -9.92 -6.30
C LYS A 17 7.18 -8.92 -7.13
N GLN A 18 7.92 -9.56 -8.05
CA GLN A 18 8.70 -9.08 -9.19
C GLN A 18 10.18 -8.78 -8.89
N GLU A 19 10.97 -9.85 -9.09
CA GLU A 19 12.41 -9.87 -9.31
C GLU A 19 12.81 -8.89 -10.44
N ALA A 20 14.04 -8.39 -10.31
CA ALA A 20 14.66 -7.30 -11.07
C ALA A 20 14.27 -7.22 -12.56
N ASP A 21 14.06 -5.98 -13.02
CA ASP A 21 13.87 -5.58 -14.42
C ASP A 21 12.47 -5.83 -15.03
N MET A 22 11.41 -5.56 -14.26
CA MET A 22 10.09 -5.25 -14.86
C MET A 22 9.53 -3.99 -14.23
N SER A 23 9.34 -2.95 -15.03
CA SER A 23 8.58 -1.76 -14.67
C SER A 23 7.17 -2.15 -14.20
N PHE A 24 6.53 -1.34 -13.37
CA PHE A 24 5.10 -1.44 -13.09
C PHE A 24 4.48 -0.06 -13.27
N ASP A 25 3.22 -0.02 -13.69
CA ASP A 25 2.46 1.22 -13.76
C ASP A 25 1.48 1.25 -12.58
N ALA A 26 1.70 2.17 -11.65
CA ALA A 26 0.84 2.37 -10.49
C ALA A 26 0.19 3.76 -10.52
N PHE A 27 -1.10 3.80 -10.25
CA PHE A 27 -1.89 5.02 -10.24
C PHE A 27 -2.69 5.13 -8.94
N MET A 28 -2.86 6.35 -8.45
CA MET A 28 -3.62 6.67 -7.24
C MET A 28 -4.70 7.70 -7.54
N GLN A 29 -5.95 7.33 -7.27
CA GLN A 29 -7.08 8.25 -7.24
C GLN A 29 -7.34 8.68 -5.80
N VAL A 30 -7.49 9.98 -5.59
CA VAL A 30 -7.81 10.55 -4.28
C VAL A 30 -9.06 11.41 -4.44
N ASP A 31 -10.11 11.13 -3.66
CA ASP A 31 -11.35 11.88 -3.75
C ASP A 31 -11.12 13.39 -3.53
N GLY A 32 -11.51 14.20 -4.52
CA GLY A 32 -11.37 15.66 -4.47
C GLY A 32 -9.96 16.19 -4.75
N VAL A 33 -9.03 15.35 -5.23
CA VAL A 33 -7.69 15.76 -5.64
C VAL A 33 -7.39 15.26 -7.06
N GLU A 34 -6.93 16.17 -7.92
CA GLU A 34 -6.64 15.87 -9.32
C GLU A 34 -5.12 15.77 -9.54
N GLY A 35 -4.67 14.64 -10.07
CA GLY A 35 -3.28 14.41 -10.50
C GLY A 35 -3.03 14.86 -11.94
N GLU A 36 -1.97 14.32 -12.55
CA GLU A 36 -1.51 14.71 -13.90
C GLU A 36 -1.36 13.54 -14.86
N SER A 37 -1.76 12.32 -14.49
CA SER A 37 -1.60 11.17 -15.39
C SER A 37 -2.36 11.38 -16.69
N LEU A 38 -1.68 11.06 -17.79
CA LEU A 38 -2.22 11.09 -19.15
C LEU A 38 -2.62 9.69 -19.65
N ASP A 39 -2.46 8.66 -18.83
CA ASP A 39 -2.84 7.29 -19.15
C ASP A 39 -4.34 7.20 -19.50
N ASP A 40 -4.68 6.51 -20.57
CA ASP A 40 -6.05 6.50 -21.08
C ASP A 40 -7.08 5.95 -20.09
N ALA A 41 -6.68 5.00 -19.23
CA ALA A 41 -7.54 4.40 -18.22
C ALA A 41 -7.49 5.13 -16.87
N HIS A 42 -6.52 6.03 -16.65
CA HIS A 42 -6.27 6.70 -15.37
C HIS A 42 -6.06 8.22 -15.52
N LYS A 43 -6.73 8.85 -16.51
CA LYS A 43 -6.58 10.31 -16.75
C LYS A 43 -6.88 11.10 -15.48
N GLY A 44 -5.96 12.00 -15.13
CA GLY A 44 -6.07 12.85 -13.95
C GLY A 44 -5.83 12.12 -12.62
N TRP A 45 -5.36 10.88 -12.63
CA TRP A 45 -4.88 10.20 -11.43
C TRP A 45 -3.43 10.63 -11.13
N VAL A 46 -2.96 10.35 -9.92
CA VAL A 46 -1.57 10.55 -9.51
C VAL A 46 -0.76 9.33 -9.91
N GLU A 47 0.37 9.52 -10.58
CA GLU A 47 1.29 8.44 -10.93
C GLU A 47 2.22 8.13 -9.75
N LEU A 48 2.34 6.85 -9.40
CA LEU A 48 3.14 6.39 -8.28
C LEU A 48 4.45 5.74 -8.75
N LEU A 49 5.53 6.06 -8.04
CA LEU A 49 6.85 5.46 -8.20
C LEU A 49 7.02 4.21 -7.33
N SER A 50 6.37 4.22 -6.16
CA SER A 50 6.38 3.10 -5.24
C SER A 50 5.21 3.18 -4.27
N TYR A 51 4.82 2.04 -3.71
CA TYR A 51 3.90 1.94 -2.60
C TYR A 51 4.39 0.87 -1.61
N HIS A 52 4.02 1.02 -0.35
CA HIS A 52 4.39 0.10 0.72
C HIS A 52 3.29 0.06 1.78
N TYR A 53 2.99 -1.14 2.27
CA TYR A 53 2.12 -1.36 3.41
C TYR A 53 2.56 -2.62 4.14
N ASP A 54 2.31 -2.64 5.44
CA ASP A 54 2.69 -3.76 6.30
C ASP A 54 1.58 -4.06 7.32
N ALA A 55 1.49 -5.33 7.69
CA ALA A 55 0.59 -5.83 8.70
C ALA A 55 1.36 -6.83 9.56
N VAL A 56 1.46 -6.55 10.86
CA VAL A 56 2.23 -7.36 11.80
C VAL A 56 1.28 -8.02 12.79
N GLN A 57 1.23 -9.35 12.76
CA GLN A 57 0.49 -10.15 13.74
C GLN A 57 1.38 -10.44 14.95
N SER A 58 0.94 -10.05 16.14
CA SER A 58 1.68 -10.30 17.37
C SER A 58 1.50 -11.76 17.80
N ILE A 59 2.38 -12.67 17.40
CA ILE A 59 2.29 -14.09 17.77
C ILE A 59 3.21 -14.35 18.97
N SER A 60 2.65 -14.83 20.09
CA SER A 60 3.44 -15.26 21.24
C SER A 60 4.01 -16.66 21.01
N THR A 61 5.32 -16.81 21.15
CA THR A 61 6.02 -18.10 20.99
C THR A 61 6.16 -18.89 22.29
N SER A 62 5.77 -18.29 23.43
CA SER A 62 5.75 -18.95 24.73
C SER A 62 4.58 -19.95 24.80
N ALA A 63 4.87 -21.22 24.53
CA ALA A 63 3.95 -22.32 24.78
C ALA A 63 3.64 -22.40 26.28
N SER A 64 2.37 -22.25 26.66
CA SER A 64 1.93 -22.69 27.98
C SER A 64 2.02 -24.22 28.08
N SER A 65 2.09 -24.76 29.30
CA SER A 65 2.12 -26.21 29.57
C SER A 65 0.97 -27.01 28.94
N ASN A 66 -0.05 -26.33 28.40
CA ASN A 66 -1.24 -26.91 27.78
C ASN A 66 -1.31 -26.76 26.25
N GLY A 67 -0.22 -26.31 25.60
CA GLY A 67 -0.03 -26.41 24.15
C GLY A 67 -0.55 -25.23 23.32
N GLY A 68 0.28 -24.77 22.37
CA GLY A 68 -0.04 -23.83 21.29
C GLY A 68 0.37 -22.37 21.53
N ALA A 69 0.90 -21.72 20.48
CA ALA A 69 1.13 -20.28 20.42
C ALA A 69 -0.20 -19.49 20.45
N SER A 70 -0.27 -18.41 21.23
CA SER A 70 -1.41 -17.49 21.19
C SER A 70 -1.16 -16.40 20.15
N ALA A 71 -2.16 -16.11 19.32
CA ALA A 71 -2.14 -14.94 18.44
C ALA A 71 -2.73 -13.74 19.21
N GLY A 72 -2.02 -12.62 19.20
CA GLY A 72 -2.47 -11.31 19.68
C GLY A 72 -3.24 -10.55 18.60
N GLY A 73 -3.29 -9.22 18.72
CA GLY A 73 -3.86 -8.33 17.71
C GLY A 73 -2.92 -8.04 16.55
N VAL A 74 -3.49 -7.63 15.40
CA VAL A 74 -2.74 -7.13 14.24
C VAL A 74 -2.47 -5.64 14.39
N THR A 75 -1.23 -5.24 14.19
CA THR A 75 -0.85 -3.84 14.01
C THR A 75 -0.69 -3.58 12.51
N LEU A 76 -1.37 -2.56 11.99
CA LEU A 76 -1.21 -2.10 10.61
C LEU A 76 -0.32 -0.87 10.58
N GLY A 77 0.67 -0.87 9.69
CA GLY A 77 1.46 0.32 9.38
C GLY A 77 0.70 1.27 8.45
N ASP A 78 1.17 2.52 8.36
CA ASP A 78 0.67 3.49 7.39
C ASP A 78 0.91 2.98 5.96
N PHE A 79 -0.08 3.17 5.09
CA PHE A 79 0.10 3.00 3.66
C PHE A 79 0.94 4.15 3.10
N LYS A 80 2.14 3.83 2.61
CA LYS A 80 3.12 4.81 2.12
C LYS A 80 3.21 4.76 0.62
N VAL A 81 3.30 5.93 -0.01
CA VAL A 81 3.48 6.08 -1.46
C VAL A 81 4.60 7.07 -1.76
N SER A 82 5.29 6.86 -2.89
CA SER A 82 6.20 7.85 -3.48
C SER A 82 5.68 8.27 -4.86
N LYS A 83 5.76 9.55 -5.17
CA LYS A 83 5.25 10.16 -6.41
C LYS A 83 6.08 11.40 -6.77
N TYR A 84 6.19 11.74 -8.06
CA TYR A 84 6.81 12.99 -8.50
C TYR A 84 5.95 14.20 -8.21
N ILE A 85 6.52 15.35 -7.87
CA ILE A 85 5.74 16.58 -7.67
C ILE A 85 4.86 16.84 -8.90
N ASP A 86 3.55 16.99 -8.66
CA ASP A 86 2.52 17.22 -9.68
C ASP A 86 1.45 18.15 -9.08
N ARG A 87 0.41 18.46 -9.85
CA ARG A 87 -0.73 19.27 -9.40
C ARG A 87 -1.45 18.76 -8.14
N ALA A 88 -1.38 17.47 -7.82
CA ALA A 88 -1.97 16.94 -6.59
C ALA A 88 -1.17 17.34 -5.34
N THR A 89 0.15 17.57 -5.47
CA THR A 89 1.05 17.82 -4.32
C THR A 89 0.55 18.91 -3.36
N PRO A 90 0.20 20.13 -3.81
CA PRO A 90 -0.21 21.20 -2.88
C PRO A 90 -1.49 20.84 -2.12
N LYS A 91 -2.42 20.13 -2.78
CA LYS A 91 -3.68 19.74 -2.17
C LYS A 91 -3.51 18.61 -1.15
N LEU A 92 -2.66 17.63 -1.45
CA LEU A 92 -2.30 16.57 -0.50
C LEU A 92 -1.61 17.16 0.74
N PHE A 93 -0.74 18.16 0.56
CA PHE A 93 -0.12 18.88 1.67
C PHE A 93 -1.15 19.66 2.50
N GLU A 94 -2.07 20.39 1.86
CA GLU A 94 -3.18 21.08 2.55
C GLU A 94 -4.04 20.11 3.38
N LEU A 95 -4.43 18.97 2.80
CA LEU A 95 -5.23 17.95 3.46
C LEU A 95 -4.52 17.37 4.70
N CYS A 96 -3.20 17.16 4.59
CA CYS A 96 -2.35 16.77 5.72
C CYS A 96 -2.35 17.83 6.82
N CYS A 97 -2.08 19.10 6.49
CA CYS A 97 -2.06 20.20 7.45
C CYS A 97 -3.41 20.41 8.15
N ARG A 98 -4.51 20.14 7.46
CA ARG A 98 -5.87 20.30 8.01
C ARG A 98 -6.36 19.08 8.78
N GLY A 99 -5.69 17.93 8.68
CA GLY A 99 -6.20 16.66 9.20
C GLY A 99 -7.60 16.33 8.64
N SER A 100 -7.86 16.68 7.38
CA SER A 100 -9.17 16.48 6.76
C SER A 100 -9.34 15.06 6.26
N HIS A 101 -10.48 14.44 6.56
CA HIS A 101 -10.83 13.11 6.07
C HIS A 101 -11.08 13.12 4.56
N ILE A 102 -10.50 12.12 3.90
CA ILE A 102 -10.71 11.80 2.50
C ILE A 102 -11.57 10.55 2.46
N LYS A 103 -12.73 10.63 1.81
CA LYS A 103 -13.70 9.52 1.79
C LYS A 103 -13.11 8.24 1.22
N LYS A 104 -12.37 8.36 0.10
CA LYS A 104 -11.80 7.23 -0.60
C LYS A 104 -10.47 7.56 -1.27
N VAL A 105 -9.54 6.62 -1.18
CA VAL A 105 -8.31 6.58 -1.97
C VAL A 105 -8.21 5.20 -2.62
N THR A 106 -7.98 5.16 -3.94
CA THR A 106 -7.82 3.91 -4.69
C THR A 106 -6.45 3.88 -5.33
N ILE A 107 -5.67 2.84 -5.03
CA ILE A 107 -4.40 2.54 -5.69
C ILE A 107 -4.63 1.38 -6.63
N ARG A 108 -4.18 1.53 -7.86
CA ARG A 108 -4.30 0.51 -8.90
C ARG A 108 -2.94 0.24 -9.52
N VAL A 109 -2.60 -1.04 -9.61
CA VAL A 109 -1.30 -1.49 -10.10
C VAL A 109 -1.47 -2.41 -11.29
N HIS A 110 -0.71 -2.10 -12.34
CA HIS A 110 -0.65 -2.86 -13.58
C HIS A 110 0.73 -3.46 -13.73
N ARG A 111 0.75 -4.67 -14.30
CA ARG A 111 2.00 -5.26 -14.76
C ARG A 111 2.44 -4.48 -16.00
N ALA A 112 3.69 -4.04 -16.08
CA ALA A 112 4.18 -3.45 -17.33
C ALA A 112 4.27 -4.51 -18.42
N GLY A 113 4.05 -4.05 -19.65
CA GLY A 113 3.99 -4.88 -20.85
C GLY A 113 3.13 -4.21 -21.92
N THR A 114 3.03 -4.85 -23.08
CA THR A 114 2.19 -4.40 -24.21
C THR A 114 0.70 -4.36 -23.86
N GLU A 115 0.25 -5.22 -22.94
CA GLU A 115 -1.08 -5.16 -22.34
C GLU A 115 -0.95 -4.79 -20.86
N LYS A 116 -1.52 -3.64 -20.49
CA LYS A 116 -1.59 -3.19 -19.10
C LYS A 116 -2.60 -4.02 -18.33
N PHE A 117 -2.17 -5.19 -17.87
CA PHE A 117 -3.02 -6.05 -17.05
C PHE A 117 -3.07 -5.55 -15.60
N LYS A 118 -4.25 -5.14 -15.14
CA LYS A 118 -4.50 -4.80 -13.74
C LYS A 118 -4.44 -6.06 -12.88
N TYR A 119 -3.53 -6.10 -11.91
CA TYR A 119 -3.41 -7.26 -11.01
C TYR A 119 -3.69 -6.95 -9.54
N LEU A 120 -3.78 -5.67 -9.16
CA LEU A 120 -4.05 -5.27 -7.78
C LEU A 120 -4.81 -3.96 -7.73
N ASP A 121 -5.91 -3.94 -6.96
CA ASP A 121 -6.61 -2.74 -6.51
C ASP A 121 -6.56 -2.70 -4.98
N ILE A 122 -6.13 -1.58 -4.41
CA ILE A 122 -6.15 -1.31 -2.98
C ILE A 122 -7.09 -0.13 -2.77
N VAL A 123 -8.15 -0.35 -1.99
CA VAL A 123 -9.16 0.68 -1.70
C VAL A 123 -9.10 1.00 -0.22
N LEU A 124 -8.81 2.26 0.08
CA LEU A 124 -8.78 2.81 1.43
C LEU A 124 -9.98 3.75 1.59
N GLU A 125 -10.70 3.62 2.70
CA GLU A 125 -11.87 4.44 3.03
C GLU A 125 -11.60 5.22 4.32
N GLU A 126 -12.20 6.41 4.45
CA GLU A 126 -12.03 7.29 5.62
C GLU A 126 -10.56 7.60 5.95
N VAL A 127 -9.82 8.04 4.93
CA VAL A 127 -8.36 8.21 4.95
C VAL A 127 -7.96 9.57 5.55
N LEU A 128 -6.87 9.57 6.32
CA LEU A 128 -6.15 10.77 6.74
C LEU A 128 -4.72 10.72 6.18
N ILE A 129 -4.20 11.86 5.74
CA ILE A 129 -2.79 11.96 5.34
C ILE A 129 -1.96 12.23 6.60
N SER A 130 -1.29 11.20 7.10
CA SER A 130 -0.50 11.27 8.33
C SER A 130 0.82 12.02 8.17
N THR A 131 1.42 11.98 6.98
CA THR A 131 2.72 12.60 6.71
C THR A 131 2.84 12.94 5.22
N VAL A 132 3.34 14.14 4.92
CA VAL A 132 3.86 14.52 3.61
C VAL A 132 5.31 14.95 3.80
N ARG A 133 6.22 14.38 3.01
CA ARG A 133 7.65 14.70 3.06
C ARG A 133 8.18 14.84 1.64
N GLU A 134 8.90 15.92 1.40
CA GLU A 134 9.72 16.11 0.21
C GLU A 134 11.17 15.83 0.58
N THR A 135 11.84 15.02 -0.23
CA THR A 135 13.28 14.79 -0.12
C THR A 135 13.89 15.22 -1.45
N LEU A 136 14.76 16.22 -1.41
CA LEU A 136 15.63 16.56 -2.54
C LEU A 136 16.80 15.56 -2.51
N ASN A 137 17.00 14.84 -3.61
CA ASN A 137 18.16 13.97 -3.81
C ASN A 137 19.38 14.78 -4.26
#